data_AF-A0A1M6VF69-F1
#
_entry.id   AF-A0A1M6VF69-F1
#
_cell.length_a   1.000
_cell.length_b   1.000
_cell.length_c   1.000
_cell.angle_alpha   90.00
_cell.angle_beta   90.00
_cell.angle_gamma   90.00
#
_symmetry.space_group_name_H-M   'P 1'
#
loop_
_entity.id
_entity.type
_entity.pdbx_description
1 polymer ?
#
loop_
_entity_poly.entity_id
_entity_poly.type
_entity_poly.pdbx_seq_one_letter_code
_entity_poly.pdbx_strand_id
1 'polypeptide(L)'
;MQKEFEKALEKLLNFKVTDEKSAAQYNDLFKQMVTASVKVVNETDFAALINQKVEAAEKKYGAKMEPSDENDLYRKLRDVVRFEMSREAILNNVDYELCCTDVNYKNALGKFQADLEKIVPNGQPEVLASMSQALYSDFTNFFVSETLDMVADAKIYQMPEFRALQLNALGKEVRTCANIVKQQNSKPQKSETVTDWFRVMFVLPALLFKKLYAVNMVNFFEVSQKYVDDAAHMFNIFQRNFESFVPGDEYKILLHFLAELGLSNCFTVRPKVAGSKSAEQGRGEVVN
;
A
#
# COMPACT_ATOMS: atom_id res chain seq x y z
N MET A 1 -25.72 -11.46 -9.56
CA MET A 1 -24.24 -11.48 -9.67
C MET A 1 -23.56 -10.80 -8.49
N GLN A 2 -23.64 -9.47 -8.30
CA GLN A 2 -23.03 -8.83 -7.11
C GLN A 2 -23.47 -9.50 -5.79
N LYS A 3 -24.78 -9.73 -5.62
CA LYS A 3 -25.33 -10.46 -4.46
C LYS A 3 -24.79 -11.89 -4.30
N GLU A 4 -24.44 -12.56 -5.39
CA GLU A 4 -23.85 -13.91 -5.33
C GLU A 4 -22.41 -13.85 -4.87
N PHE A 5 -21.65 -12.89 -5.37
CA PHE A 5 -20.30 -12.59 -4.92
C PHE A 5 -20.29 -12.24 -3.42
N GLU A 6 -21.12 -11.29 -2.98
CA GLU A 6 -21.20 -10.89 -1.57
C GLU A 6 -21.60 -12.07 -0.66
N LYS A 7 -22.57 -12.89 -1.09
CA LYS A 7 -22.99 -14.07 -0.32
C LYS A 7 -21.87 -15.12 -0.23
N ALA A 8 -21.10 -15.32 -1.29
CA ALA A 8 -19.96 -16.23 -1.28
C ALA A 8 -18.84 -15.71 -0.37
N LEU A 9 -18.54 -14.41 -0.45
CA LEU A 9 -17.57 -13.72 0.39
C LEU A 9 -17.95 -13.80 1.87
N GLU A 10 -19.19 -13.46 2.22
CA GLU A 10 -19.69 -13.53 3.61
C GLU A 10 -19.57 -14.94 4.19
N LYS A 11 -19.92 -15.96 3.40
CA LYS A 11 -19.72 -17.36 3.82
C LYS A 11 -18.25 -17.68 4.08
N LEU A 12 -17.35 -17.21 3.21
CA LEU A 12 -15.92 -17.46 3.32
C LEU A 12 -15.31 -16.76 4.55
N LEU A 13 -15.69 -15.50 4.81
CA LEU A 13 -15.25 -14.72 5.98
C LEU A 13 -15.65 -15.37 7.32
N ASN A 14 -16.81 -16.04 7.34
CA ASN A 14 -17.32 -16.74 8.52
C ASN A 14 -16.92 -18.22 8.56
N PHE A 15 -16.15 -18.71 7.58
CA PHE A 15 -15.77 -20.11 7.49
C PHE A 15 -14.54 -20.43 8.34
N LYS A 16 -14.59 -21.53 9.11
CA LYS A 16 -13.45 -22.04 9.88
C LYS A 16 -13.03 -23.41 9.35
N VAL A 17 -11.77 -23.51 8.90
CA VAL A 17 -11.17 -24.79 8.52
C VAL A 17 -10.69 -25.50 9.79
N THR A 18 -11.16 -26.72 10.01
CA THR A 18 -10.87 -27.52 11.21
C THR A 18 -10.39 -28.95 10.89
N ASP A 19 -10.59 -29.40 9.66
CA ASP A 19 -10.24 -30.73 9.15
C ASP A 19 -10.12 -30.70 7.60
N GLU A 20 -9.77 -31.83 6.99
CA GLU A 20 -9.64 -31.94 5.53
C GLU A 20 -10.98 -31.71 4.79
N LYS A 21 -12.09 -32.12 5.39
CA LYS A 21 -13.43 -31.97 4.79
C LYS A 21 -13.84 -30.50 4.72
N SER A 22 -13.61 -29.74 5.78
CA SER A 22 -13.84 -28.30 5.83
C SER A 22 -12.84 -27.56 4.94
N ALA A 23 -11.62 -28.05 4.74
CA ALA A 23 -10.70 -27.49 3.74
C ALA A 23 -11.25 -27.64 2.30
N ALA A 24 -11.85 -28.79 1.97
CA ALA A 24 -12.51 -28.97 0.67
C ALA A 24 -13.71 -28.01 0.50
N GLN A 25 -14.53 -27.85 1.54
CA GLN A 25 -15.65 -26.89 1.52
C GLN A 25 -15.19 -25.44 1.39
N TYR A 26 -14.10 -25.05 2.07
CA TYR A 26 -13.48 -23.75 1.91
C TYR A 26 -13.06 -23.52 0.45
N ASN A 27 -12.42 -24.52 -0.18
CA ASN A 27 -12.01 -24.42 -1.58
C ASN A 27 -13.21 -24.25 -2.53
N ASP A 28 -14.33 -24.91 -2.25
CA ASP A 28 -15.55 -24.75 -3.04
C ASP A 28 -16.17 -23.36 -2.87
N LEU A 29 -16.21 -22.82 -1.64
CA LEU A 29 -16.65 -21.45 -1.39
C LEU A 29 -15.75 -20.42 -2.06
N PHE A 30 -14.43 -20.62 -2.00
CA PHE A 30 -13.46 -19.78 -2.68
C PHE A 30 -13.66 -19.79 -4.21
N LYS A 31 -13.83 -20.96 -4.82
CA LYS A 31 -14.15 -21.09 -6.26
C LYS A 31 -15.44 -20.37 -6.64
N GLN A 32 -16.47 -20.47 -5.80
CA GLN A 32 -17.74 -19.75 -6.01
C GLN A 32 -17.52 -18.24 -5.97
N MET A 33 -16.79 -17.72 -4.98
CA MET A 33 -16.47 -16.29 -4.85
C MET A 33 -15.70 -15.79 -6.07
N VAL A 34 -14.63 -16.49 -6.48
CA VAL A 34 -13.83 -16.11 -7.65
C VAL A 34 -14.66 -16.15 -8.93
N THR A 35 -15.46 -17.19 -9.13
CA THR A 35 -16.32 -17.32 -10.31
C THR A 35 -17.36 -16.20 -10.38
N ALA A 36 -17.99 -15.86 -9.25
CA ALA A 36 -18.94 -14.76 -9.17
C ALA A 36 -18.24 -13.41 -9.40
N SER A 37 -17.04 -13.22 -8.86
CA SER A 37 -16.22 -12.02 -9.07
C SER A 37 -15.88 -11.80 -10.55
N VAL A 38 -15.43 -12.84 -11.26
CA VAL A 38 -15.11 -12.75 -12.69
C VAL A 38 -16.32 -12.34 -13.51
N LYS A 39 -17.51 -12.89 -13.21
CA LYS A 39 -18.76 -12.47 -13.86
C LYS A 39 -19.07 -10.99 -13.61
N VAL A 40 -18.96 -10.54 -12.36
CA VAL A 40 -19.16 -9.12 -12.02
C VAL A 40 -18.19 -8.24 -12.80
N VAL A 41 -16.90 -8.60 -12.86
CA VAL A 41 -15.88 -7.82 -13.60
C VAL A 41 -16.13 -7.76 -15.09
N ASN A 42 -16.62 -8.84 -15.70
CA ASN A 42 -16.89 -8.86 -17.15
C ASN A 42 -18.17 -8.11 -17.54
N GLU A 43 -19.14 -8.01 -16.63
CA GLU A 43 -20.47 -7.48 -16.95
C GLU A 43 -20.72 -6.07 -16.37
N THR A 44 -19.82 -5.57 -15.52
CA THR A 44 -19.94 -4.24 -14.90
C THR A 44 -19.05 -3.23 -15.63
N ASP A 45 -19.63 -2.10 -16.04
CA ASP A 45 -18.87 -0.96 -16.55
C ASP A 45 -18.22 -0.19 -15.38
N PHE A 46 -17.10 -0.73 -14.90
CA PHE A 46 -16.34 -0.10 -13.83
C PHE A 46 -15.78 1.27 -14.22
N ALA A 47 -15.47 1.49 -15.50
CA ALA A 47 -14.99 2.79 -15.96
C ALA A 47 -16.06 3.87 -15.74
N ALA A 48 -17.32 3.59 -16.11
CA ALA A 48 -18.43 4.50 -15.86
C ALA A 48 -18.67 4.74 -14.36
N LEU A 49 -18.65 3.70 -13.52
CA LEU A 49 -18.82 3.83 -12.07
C LEU A 49 -17.71 4.67 -11.43
N ILE A 50 -16.46 4.46 -11.83
CA ILE A 50 -15.31 5.23 -11.33
C ILE A 50 -15.43 6.69 -11.78
N ASN A 51 -15.80 6.95 -13.04
CA ASN A 51 -16.00 8.31 -13.53
C ASN A 51 -17.12 9.05 -12.78
N GLN A 52 -18.24 8.37 -12.48
CA GLN A 52 -19.29 8.95 -11.62
C GLN A 52 -18.76 9.30 -10.23
N LYS A 53 -17.89 8.44 -9.66
CA LYS A 53 -17.27 8.70 -8.36
C LYS A 53 -16.29 9.88 -8.42
N VAL A 54 -15.50 10.02 -9.49
CA VAL A 54 -14.65 11.20 -9.75
C VAL A 54 -15.52 12.46 -9.74
N GLU A 55 -16.55 12.50 -10.58
CA GLU A 55 -17.44 13.67 -10.70
C GLU A 55 -18.11 14.03 -9.37
N ALA A 56 -18.55 13.02 -8.62
CA ALA A 56 -19.14 13.22 -7.30
C ALA A 56 -18.13 13.78 -6.29
N ALA A 57 -16.90 13.27 -6.27
CA ALA A 57 -15.83 13.75 -5.40
C ALA A 57 -15.43 15.19 -5.76
N GLU A 58 -15.20 15.48 -7.04
CA GLU A 58 -14.86 16.83 -7.50
C GLU A 58 -15.93 17.85 -7.15
N LYS A 59 -17.21 17.48 -7.31
CA LYS A 59 -18.35 18.31 -6.93
C LYS A 59 -18.43 18.49 -5.40
N LYS A 60 -18.21 17.42 -4.62
CA LYS A 60 -18.25 17.46 -3.15
C LYS A 60 -17.21 18.40 -2.58
N TYR A 61 -15.99 18.39 -3.14
CA TYR A 61 -14.85 19.15 -2.60
C TYR A 61 -14.54 20.43 -3.37
N GLY A 62 -15.24 20.72 -4.47
CA GLY A 62 -15.01 21.91 -5.29
C GLY A 62 -13.61 21.98 -5.89
N ALA A 63 -12.97 20.83 -6.10
CA ALA A 63 -11.59 20.71 -6.60
C ALA A 63 -11.52 19.66 -7.69
N LYS A 64 -10.73 19.93 -8.73
CA LYS A 64 -10.48 18.97 -9.80
C LYS A 64 -9.46 17.94 -9.37
N MET A 65 -9.68 16.69 -9.76
CA MET A 65 -8.68 15.65 -9.67
C MET A 65 -7.68 15.83 -10.82
N GLU A 66 -6.41 15.57 -10.54
CA GLU A 66 -5.42 15.49 -11.61
C GLU A 66 -5.76 14.32 -12.54
N PRO A 67 -5.57 14.47 -13.86
CA PRO A 67 -5.75 13.37 -14.80
C PRO A 67 -4.81 12.22 -14.43
N SER A 68 -5.37 11.02 -14.24
CA SER A 68 -4.59 9.79 -14.13
C SER A 68 -4.41 9.23 -15.54
N ASP A 69 -3.16 9.13 -16.02
CA ASP A 69 -2.81 8.62 -17.36
C ASP A 69 -2.93 7.08 -17.47
N GLU A 70 -3.60 6.45 -16.51
CA GLU A 70 -3.53 5.02 -16.31
C GLU A 70 -4.72 4.27 -16.88
N ASN A 71 -4.43 3.24 -17.69
CA ASN A 71 -5.42 2.28 -18.17
C ASN A 71 -5.89 1.30 -17.07
N ASP A 72 -5.33 1.36 -15.86
CA ASP A 72 -5.71 0.51 -14.74
C ASP A 72 -6.88 1.12 -13.95
N LEU A 73 -8.08 0.55 -14.14
CA LEU A 73 -9.29 0.99 -13.47
C LEU A 73 -9.18 0.95 -11.94
N TYR A 74 -8.47 -0.02 -11.38
CA TYR A 74 -8.36 -0.12 -9.93
C TYR A 74 -7.42 0.95 -9.36
N ARG A 75 -6.31 1.24 -10.06
CA ARG A 75 -5.46 2.38 -9.68
C ARG A 75 -6.24 3.70 -9.75
N LYS A 76 -7.02 3.93 -10.80
CA LYS A 76 -7.90 5.11 -10.89
C LYS A 76 -8.88 5.19 -9.71
N LEU A 77 -9.46 4.05 -9.30
CA LEU A 77 -10.33 4.01 -8.11
C LEU A 77 -9.57 4.38 -6.82
N ARG A 78 -8.35 3.86 -6.63
CA ARG A 78 -7.49 4.24 -5.49
C ARG A 78 -7.18 5.73 -5.50
N ASP A 79 -6.86 6.30 -6.66
CA ASP A 79 -6.57 7.73 -6.81
C ASP A 79 -7.76 8.60 -6.39
N VAL A 80 -8.99 8.19 -6.76
CA VAL A 80 -10.22 8.88 -6.29
C VAL A 80 -10.33 8.81 -4.78
N VAL A 81 -10.17 7.63 -4.18
CA VAL A 81 -10.29 7.48 -2.73
C VAL A 81 -9.20 8.25 -1.98
N ARG A 82 -7.96 8.25 -2.47
CA ARG A 82 -6.85 9.06 -1.93
C ARG A 82 -7.13 10.56 -2.05
N PHE A 83 -7.70 10.99 -3.17
CA PHE A 83 -8.14 12.37 -3.33
C PHE A 83 -9.19 12.73 -2.27
N GLU A 84 -10.22 11.88 -2.07
CA GLU A 84 -11.21 12.11 -1.01
C GLU A 84 -10.56 12.19 0.37
N MET A 85 -9.66 11.26 0.71
CA MET A 85 -8.93 11.24 1.99
C MET A 85 -8.17 12.55 2.22
N SER A 86 -7.38 13.00 1.23
CA SER A 86 -6.62 14.25 1.33
C SER A 86 -7.55 15.46 1.50
N ARG A 87 -8.66 15.53 0.76
CA ARG A 87 -9.62 16.64 0.90
C ARG A 87 -10.32 16.64 2.24
N GLU A 88 -10.67 15.47 2.77
CA GLU A 88 -11.24 15.35 4.12
C GLU A 88 -10.21 15.77 5.18
N ALA A 89 -8.93 15.41 5.04
CA ALA A 89 -7.88 15.83 5.97
C ALA A 89 -7.73 17.36 5.99
N ILE A 90 -7.73 18.00 4.81
CA ILE A 90 -7.70 19.46 4.68
C ILE A 90 -8.90 20.12 5.36
N LEU A 91 -10.12 19.64 5.08
CA LEU A 91 -11.34 20.21 5.64
C LEU A 91 -11.42 20.06 7.17
N ASN A 92 -10.77 19.04 7.74
CA ASN A 92 -10.72 18.80 9.17
C ASN A 92 -9.49 19.41 9.87
N ASN A 93 -8.68 20.22 9.18
CA ASN A 93 -7.44 20.81 9.70
C ASN A 93 -6.44 19.77 10.24
N VAL A 94 -6.42 18.59 9.62
CA VAL A 94 -5.49 17.50 9.90
C VAL A 94 -4.68 17.16 8.65
N ASP A 95 -4.43 18.15 7.81
CA ASP A 95 -3.55 18.02 6.64
C ASP A 95 -2.10 17.86 7.12
N TYR A 96 -1.40 16.88 6.54
CA TYR A 96 0.00 16.61 6.86
C TYR A 96 0.85 16.81 5.61
N GLU A 97 2.05 17.34 5.81
CA GLU A 97 3.10 17.31 4.80
C GLU A 97 4.13 16.23 5.11
N LEU A 98 4.59 15.59 4.04
CA LEU A 98 5.68 14.64 4.04
C LEU A 98 6.91 15.36 3.51
N CYS A 99 7.97 15.43 4.32
CA CYS A 99 9.21 16.11 3.95
C CYS A 99 10.41 15.18 4.11
N CYS A 100 11.25 15.16 3.08
CA CYS A 100 12.56 14.52 3.09
C CYS A 100 13.62 15.63 3.13
N THR A 101 14.13 15.94 4.32
CA THR A 101 15.21 16.93 4.49
C THR A 101 16.59 16.28 4.30
N ASP A 102 17.63 17.10 4.10
CA ASP A 102 19.02 16.61 4.08
C ASP A 102 19.40 15.85 5.36
N VAL A 103 18.83 16.24 6.50
CA VAL A 103 19.02 15.54 7.78
C VAL A 103 18.36 14.17 7.74
N ASN A 104 17.14 14.08 7.21
CA ASN A 104 16.44 12.80 7.05
C ASN A 104 17.22 11.85 6.14
N TYR A 105 17.70 12.36 5.00
CA TYR A 105 18.53 11.61 4.07
C TYR A 105 19.81 11.10 4.74
N LYS A 106 20.58 11.96 5.43
CA LYS A 106 21.79 11.55 6.16
C LYS A 106 21.51 10.48 7.22
N ASN A 107 20.40 10.59 7.95
CA ASN A 107 19.98 9.58 8.92
C ASN A 107 19.66 8.24 8.26
N ALA A 108 19.00 8.27 7.10
CA ALA A 108 18.71 7.06 6.32
C ALA A 108 20.00 6.43 5.79
N LEU A 109 20.93 7.22 5.23
CA LEU A 109 22.22 6.75 4.75
C LEU A 109 23.03 6.02 5.82
N GLY A 110 23.06 6.56 7.03
CA GLY A 110 23.75 5.92 8.16
C GLY A 110 23.30 4.48 8.44
N LYS A 111 22.14 4.06 7.92
CA LYS A 111 21.62 2.69 8.06
C LYS A 111 22.08 1.71 6.98
N PHE A 112 22.36 2.18 5.75
CA PHE A 112 22.65 1.28 4.61
C PHE A 112 23.91 1.64 3.80
N GLN A 113 24.59 2.75 4.11
CA GLN A 113 25.78 3.20 3.39
C GLN A 113 26.90 2.16 3.40
N ALA A 114 27.10 1.49 4.55
CA ALA A 114 28.11 0.43 4.67
C ALA A 114 27.84 -0.78 3.75
N ASP A 115 26.58 -1.03 3.36
CA ASP A 115 26.27 -2.07 2.38
C ASP A 115 26.65 -1.63 0.96
N LEU A 116 26.42 -0.35 0.64
CA LEU A 116 26.75 0.22 -0.66
C LEU A 116 28.26 0.33 -0.88
N GLU A 117 29.02 0.70 0.16
CA GLU A 117 30.48 0.79 0.08
C GLU A 117 31.15 -0.56 -0.21
N LYS A 118 30.49 -1.70 0.08
CA LYS A 118 31.00 -3.05 -0.26
C LYS A 118 30.91 -3.36 -1.75
N ILE A 119 29.97 -2.73 -2.46
CA ILE A 119 29.69 -3.01 -3.88
C ILE A 119 30.16 -1.90 -4.82
N VAL A 120 30.32 -0.68 -4.29
CA VAL A 120 30.87 0.45 -5.04
C VAL A 120 32.40 0.40 -4.95
N PRO A 121 33.13 0.34 -6.07
CA PRO A 121 34.58 0.33 -6.07
C PRO A 121 35.18 1.57 -5.37
N ASN A 122 36.29 1.35 -4.65
CA ASN A 122 37.06 2.43 -4.04
C ASN A 122 37.41 3.51 -5.07
N GLY A 123 37.10 4.78 -4.77
CA GLY A 123 37.38 5.93 -5.63
C GLY A 123 36.21 6.40 -6.50
N GLN A 124 34.98 5.89 -6.32
CA GLN A 124 33.78 6.34 -7.04
C GLN A 124 32.72 6.97 -6.11
N PRO A 125 33.01 8.12 -5.46
CA PRO A 125 32.08 8.74 -4.51
C PRO A 125 30.76 9.20 -5.17
N GLU A 126 30.79 9.59 -6.44
CA GLU A 126 29.60 10.01 -7.19
C GLU A 126 28.62 8.85 -7.43
N VAL A 127 29.15 7.65 -7.69
CA VAL A 127 28.34 6.44 -7.86
C VAL A 127 27.68 6.04 -6.54
N LEU A 128 28.44 6.11 -5.45
CA LEU A 128 27.91 5.87 -4.10
C LEU A 128 26.78 6.84 -3.76
N ALA A 129 26.97 8.14 -4.03
CA ALA A 129 25.96 9.16 -3.79
C ALA A 129 24.70 8.97 -4.65
N SER A 130 24.86 8.62 -5.94
CA SER A 130 23.74 8.35 -6.85
C SER A 130 22.93 7.12 -6.43
N MET A 131 23.60 6.00 -6.12
CA MET A 131 22.93 4.79 -5.65
C MET A 131 22.21 5.00 -4.32
N SER A 132 22.84 5.77 -3.44
CA SER A 132 22.29 6.14 -2.14
C SER A 132 21.00 6.94 -2.26
N GLN A 133 21.00 7.96 -3.12
CA GLN A 133 19.82 8.80 -3.37
C GLN A 133 18.70 7.98 -4.02
N ALA A 134 19.03 7.15 -5.01
CA ALA A 134 18.06 6.30 -5.69
C ALA A 134 17.36 5.34 -4.72
N LEU A 135 18.12 4.60 -3.90
CA LEU A 135 17.53 3.66 -2.94
C LEU A 135 16.67 4.35 -1.88
N TYR A 136 17.12 5.50 -1.37
CA TYR A 136 16.32 6.28 -0.42
C TYR A 136 15.03 6.78 -1.05
N SER A 137 15.09 7.35 -2.26
CA SER A 137 13.92 7.87 -2.99
C SER A 137 12.92 6.75 -3.33
N ASP A 138 13.40 5.64 -3.88
CA ASP A 138 12.56 4.51 -4.26
C ASP A 138 11.83 3.93 -3.05
N PHE A 139 12.56 3.71 -1.94
CA PHE A 139 11.96 3.20 -0.72
C PHE A 139 10.96 4.19 -0.12
N THR A 140 11.31 5.48 -0.08
CA THR A 140 10.42 6.53 0.42
C THR A 140 9.09 6.53 -0.31
N ASN A 141 9.14 6.61 -1.64
CA ASN A 141 7.96 6.73 -2.47
C ASN A 141 7.09 5.47 -2.34
N PHE A 142 7.73 4.30 -2.36
CA PHE A 142 7.05 3.03 -2.15
C PHE A 142 6.40 2.96 -0.76
N PHE A 143 7.16 3.21 0.30
CA PHE A 143 6.69 3.09 1.68
C PHE A 143 5.50 4.01 1.99
N VAL A 144 5.57 5.26 1.55
CA VAL A 144 4.47 6.22 1.69
C VAL A 144 3.25 5.75 0.89
N SER A 145 3.45 5.42 -0.39
CA SER A 145 2.35 5.04 -1.27
C SER A 145 1.63 3.79 -0.75
N GLU A 146 2.36 2.73 -0.42
CA GLU A 146 1.80 1.49 0.11
C GLU A 146 1.01 1.72 1.40
N THR A 147 1.51 2.55 2.30
CA THR A 147 0.80 2.86 3.55
C THR A 147 -0.53 3.57 3.28
N LEU A 148 -0.53 4.55 2.37
CA LEU A 148 -1.75 5.25 1.96
C LEU A 148 -2.70 4.33 1.18
N ASP A 149 -2.16 3.43 0.34
CA ASP A 149 -2.94 2.45 -0.42
C ASP A 149 -3.66 1.47 0.49
N MET A 150 -3.04 1.01 1.58
CA MET A 150 -3.72 0.13 2.54
C MET A 150 -4.98 0.77 3.13
N VAL A 151 -4.95 2.08 3.44
CA VAL A 151 -6.12 2.81 3.95
C VAL A 151 -7.15 3.02 2.84
N ALA A 152 -6.70 3.38 1.64
CA ALA A 152 -7.59 3.51 0.48
C ALA A 152 -8.29 2.19 0.17
N ASP A 153 -7.58 1.07 0.18
CA ASP A 153 -8.10 -0.27 -0.06
C ASP A 153 -9.11 -0.69 1.01
N ALA A 154 -8.86 -0.36 2.29
CA ALA A 154 -9.86 -0.58 3.34
C ALA A 154 -11.13 0.25 3.11
N LYS A 155 -11.01 1.50 2.69
CA LYS A 155 -12.17 2.35 2.32
C LYS A 155 -12.88 1.81 1.07
N ILE A 156 -12.15 1.34 0.06
CA ILE A 156 -12.71 0.70 -1.14
C ILE A 156 -13.52 -0.54 -0.77
N TYR A 157 -13.02 -1.34 0.16
CA TYR A 157 -13.75 -2.51 0.63
C TYR A 157 -15.10 -2.15 1.28
N GLN A 158 -15.29 -0.93 1.79
CA GLN A 158 -16.59 -0.51 2.31
C GLN A 158 -17.61 -0.15 1.21
N MET A 159 -17.20 -0.12 -0.05
CA MET A 159 -18.06 0.12 -1.23
C MET A 159 -18.32 -1.22 -1.95
N PRO A 160 -19.43 -1.92 -1.66
CA PRO A 160 -19.65 -3.29 -2.14
C PRO A 160 -19.53 -3.44 -3.66
N GLU A 161 -19.99 -2.45 -4.41
CA GLU A 161 -19.92 -2.41 -5.88
C GLU A 161 -18.50 -2.58 -6.43
N PHE A 162 -17.46 -2.19 -5.69
CA PHE A 162 -16.06 -2.27 -6.14
C PHE A 162 -15.31 -3.49 -5.60
N ARG A 163 -15.87 -4.26 -4.65
CA ARG A 163 -15.17 -5.40 -4.02
C ARG A 163 -14.72 -6.47 -5.00
N ALA A 164 -15.51 -6.74 -6.05
CA ALA A 164 -15.12 -7.72 -7.06
C ALA A 164 -13.92 -7.25 -7.90
N LEU A 165 -13.87 -5.95 -8.25
CA LEU A 165 -12.72 -5.34 -8.92
C LEU A 165 -11.49 -5.38 -8.01
N GLN A 166 -11.66 -4.99 -6.75
CA GLN A 166 -10.62 -5.01 -5.73
C GLN A 166 -10.04 -6.42 -5.50
N LEU A 167 -10.87 -7.46 -5.38
CA LEU A 167 -10.40 -8.83 -5.21
C LEU A 167 -9.39 -9.23 -6.31
N ASN A 168 -9.69 -8.90 -7.57
CA ASN A 168 -8.83 -9.24 -8.69
C ASN A 168 -7.54 -8.41 -8.69
N ALA A 169 -7.64 -7.11 -8.42
CA ALA A 169 -6.51 -6.20 -8.40
C ALA A 169 -5.53 -6.52 -7.26
N LEU A 170 -6.03 -6.63 -6.02
CA LEU A 170 -5.20 -7.01 -4.86
C LEU A 170 -4.60 -8.41 -5.02
N GLY A 171 -5.37 -9.37 -5.54
CA GLY A 171 -4.84 -10.72 -5.81
C GLY A 171 -3.73 -10.72 -6.87
N LYS A 172 -3.77 -9.81 -7.85
CA LYS A 172 -2.68 -9.60 -8.82
C LYS A 172 -1.48 -8.93 -8.15
N GLU A 173 -1.70 -7.87 -7.39
CA GLU A 173 -0.67 -7.12 -6.65
C GLU A 173 0.11 -8.02 -5.69
N VAL A 174 -0.58 -8.80 -4.85
CA VAL A 174 0.05 -9.75 -3.92
C VAL A 174 0.96 -10.74 -4.67
N ARG A 175 0.53 -11.24 -5.84
CA ARG A 175 1.36 -12.12 -6.68
C ARG A 175 2.56 -11.39 -7.28
N THR A 176 2.39 -10.14 -7.70
CA THR A 176 3.49 -9.28 -8.18
C THR A 176 4.52 -9.06 -7.08
N CYS A 177 4.10 -8.66 -5.88
CA CYS A 177 4.97 -8.47 -4.73
C CYS A 177 5.71 -9.76 -4.36
N ALA A 178 5.01 -10.89 -4.32
CA ALA A 178 5.64 -12.19 -4.09
C ALA A 178 6.71 -12.53 -5.15
N ASN A 179 6.43 -12.25 -6.42
CA ASN A 179 7.41 -12.45 -7.50
C ASN A 179 8.62 -11.52 -7.38
N ILE A 180 8.42 -10.26 -6.99
CA ILE A 180 9.51 -9.30 -6.74
C ILE A 180 10.42 -9.85 -5.62
N VAL A 181 9.82 -10.32 -4.52
CA VAL A 181 10.57 -10.88 -3.40
C VAL A 181 11.36 -12.13 -3.81
N LYS A 182 10.77 -13.03 -4.62
CA LYS A 182 11.51 -14.19 -5.17
C LYS A 182 12.69 -13.76 -6.06
N GLN A 183 12.51 -12.71 -6.86
CA GLN A 183 13.61 -12.14 -7.65
C GLN A 183 14.69 -11.51 -6.78
N GLN A 184 14.31 -10.85 -5.68
CA GLN A 184 15.26 -10.31 -4.70
C GLN A 184 16.03 -11.42 -3.98
N ASN A 185 15.38 -12.53 -3.65
CA ASN A 185 16.04 -13.67 -3.00
C ASN A 185 17.00 -14.44 -3.94
N SER A 186 16.86 -14.30 -5.26
CA SER A 186 17.68 -15.02 -6.25
C SER A 186 18.85 -14.21 -6.81
N LYS A 187 18.96 -12.93 -6.46
CA LYS A 187 20.02 -12.03 -6.96
C LYS A 187 20.73 -11.32 -5.81
N PRO A 188 22.03 -10.99 -5.92
CA PRO A 188 22.70 -10.11 -4.97
C PRO A 188 21.98 -8.77 -4.89
N GLN A 189 21.67 -8.32 -3.67
CA GLN A 189 21.00 -7.05 -3.45
C GLN A 189 22.00 -5.92 -3.24
N LYS A 190 21.59 -4.70 -3.63
CA LYS A 190 22.42 -3.51 -3.44
C LYS A 190 22.60 -3.17 -1.94
N SER A 191 21.56 -3.42 -1.15
CA SER A 191 21.60 -3.33 0.31
C SER A 191 20.61 -4.33 0.90
N GLU A 192 21.09 -5.22 1.78
CA GLU A 192 20.21 -6.11 2.53
C GLU A 192 19.31 -5.32 3.48
N THR A 193 19.84 -4.26 4.10
CA THR A 193 19.07 -3.38 5.00
C THR A 193 17.82 -2.82 4.32
N VAL A 194 17.98 -2.25 3.11
CA VAL A 194 16.84 -1.68 2.36
C VAL A 194 15.92 -2.80 1.84
N THR A 195 16.49 -3.92 1.39
CA THR A 195 15.72 -5.08 0.93
C THR A 195 14.83 -5.63 2.04
N ASP A 196 15.31 -5.65 3.27
CA ASP A 196 14.55 -6.12 4.43
C ASP A 196 13.34 -5.23 4.71
N TRP A 197 13.47 -3.91 4.58
CA TRP A 197 12.32 -3.00 4.68
C TRP A 197 11.28 -3.29 3.57
N PHE A 198 11.74 -3.48 2.33
CA PHE A 198 10.86 -3.85 1.22
C PHE A 198 10.15 -5.19 1.47
N ARG A 199 10.86 -6.22 1.95
CA ARG A 199 10.29 -7.55 2.24
C ARG A 199 9.14 -7.44 3.26
N VAL A 200 9.30 -6.64 4.31
CA VAL A 200 8.23 -6.41 5.30
C VAL A 200 7.03 -5.72 4.65
N MET A 201 7.26 -4.62 3.92
CA MET A 201 6.19 -3.86 3.29
C MET A 201 5.44 -4.67 2.22
N PHE A 202 6.14 -5.47 1.43
CA PHE A 202 5.53 -6.32 0.39
C PHE A 202 4.58 -7.38 0.95
N VAL A 203 4.73 -7.79 2.21
CA VAL A 203 3.83 -8.78 2.85
C VAL A 203 2.52 -8.14 3.31
N LEU A 204 2.49 -6.83 3.59
CA LEU A 204 1.31 -6.13 4.12
C LEU A 204 0.06 -6.27 3.23
N PRO A 205 0.13 -6.11 1.89
CA PRO A 205 -1.01 -6.35 1.02
C PRO A 205 -1.61 -7.76 1.16
N ALA A 206 -0.80 -8.78 1.44
CA ALA A 206 -1.29 -10.15 1.61
C ALA A 206 -2.03 -10.34 2.94
N LEU A 207 -1.60 -9.64 4.00
CA LEU A 207 -2.29 -9.60 5.28
C LEU A 207 -3.63 -8.85 5.17
N LEU A 208 -3.63 -7.72 4.45
CA LEU A 208 -4.86 -7.00 4.11
C LEU A 208 -5.81 -7.89 3.30
N PHE A 209 -5.32 -8.52 2.24
CA PHE A 209 -6.11 -9.43 1.40
C PHE A 209 -6.75 -10.56 2.21
N LYS A 210 -5.99 -11.16 3.14
CA LYS A 210 -6.51 -12.17 4.07
C LYS A 210 -7.63 -11.61 4.96
N LYS A 211 -7.49 -10.39 5.48
CA LYS A 211 -8.51 -9.73 6.31
C LYS A 211 -9.79 -9.43 5.51
N LEU A 212 -9.66 -8.98 4.26
CA LEU A 212 -10.77 -8.57 3.41
C LEU A 212 -11.52 -9.75 2.76
N TYR A 213 -10.79 -10.80 2.38
CA TYR A 213 -11.32 -11.87 1.52
C TYR A 213 -11.15 -13.27 2.12
N ALA A 214 -10.65 -13.41 3.35
CA ALA A 214 -10.36 -14.69 4.01
C ALA A 214 -9.36 -15.61 3.25
N VAL A 215 -8.64 -15.08 2.25
CA VAL A 215 -7.65 -15.85 1.47
C VAL A 215 -6.24 -15.57 1.99
N ASN A 216 -5.58 -16.59 2.53
CA ASN A 216 -4.20 -16.46 2.98
C ASN A 216 -3.20 -16.67 1.83
N MET A 217 -2.51 -15.60 1.44
CA MET A 217 -1.46 -15.62 0.41
C MET A 217 -0.06 -15.32 0.96
N VAL A 218 0.11 -15.20 2.28
CA VAL A 218 1.41 -14.86 2.92
C VAL A 218 2.51 -15.86 2.55
N ASN A 219 2.16 -17.15 2.42
CA ASN A 219 3.13 -18.19 2.09
C ASN A 219 3.73 -18.05 0.68
N PHE A 220 3.15 -17.22 -0.21
CA PHE A 220 3.65 -17.05 -1.57
C PHE A 220 4.96 -16.25 -1.63
N PHE A 221 5.27 -15.48 -0.59
CA PHE A 221 6.42 -14.60 -0.54
C PHE A 221 7.74 -15.34 -0.29
N GLU A 222 7.69 -16.56 0.28
CA GLU A 222 8.89 -17.37 0.57
C GLU A 222 9.96 -16.58 1.36
N VAL A 223 9.53 -15.72 2.28
CA VAL A 223 10.39 -14.93 3.17
C VAL A 223 10.58 -15.63 4.51
N SER A 224 11.63 -15.24 5.24
CA SER A 224 11.82 -15.71 6.61
C SER A 224 10.65 -15.33 7.52
N GLN A 225 10.36 -16.17 8.52
CA GLN A 225 9.26 -15.94 9.47
C GLN A 225 9.38 -14.58 10.18
N LYS A 226 10.60 -14.11 10.44
CA LYS A 226 10.86 -12.79 11.02
C LYS A 226 10.15 -11.68 10.23
N TYR A 227 10.26 -11.65 8.90
CA TYR A 227 9.64 -10.59 8.10
C TYR A 227 8.11 -10.70 8.06
N VAL A 228 7.58 -11.93 8.16
CA VAL A 228 6.14 -12.15 8.30
C VAL A 228 5.65 -11.63 9.66
N ASP A 229 6.40 -11.87 10.73
CA ASP A 229 6.05 -11.41 12.08
C ASP A 229 6.15 -9.88 12.19
N ASP A 230 7.18 -9.27 11.62
CA ASP A 230 7.35 -7.81 11.52
C ASP A 230 6.17 -7.18 10.76
N ALA A 231 5.79 -7.75 9.60
CA ALA A 231 4.64 -7.29 8.83
C ALA A 231 3.31 -7.51 9.56
N ALA A 232 3.16 -8.62 10.29
CA ALA A 232 1.97 -8.90 11.10
C ALA A 232 1.81 -7.89 12.24
N HIS A 233 2.92 -7.51 12.90
CA HIS A 233 2.92 -6.48 13.93
C HIS A 233 2.50 -5.11 13.37
N MET A 234 3.09 -4.69 12.24
CA MET A 234 2.66 -3.47 11.55
C MET A 234 1.18 -3.55 11.14
N PHE A 235 0.73 -4.68 10.60
CA PHE A 235 -0.66 -4.85 10.22
C PHE A 235 -1.61 -4.76 11.42
N ASN A 236 -1.21 -5.25 12.61
CA ASN A 236 -1.99 -5.11 13.83
C ASN A 236 -2.18 -3.64 14.24
N ILE A 237 -1.20 -2.78 13.97
CA ILE A 237 -1.33 -1.32 14.20
C ILE A 237 -2.40 -0.75 13.27
N PHE A 238 -2.32 -1.06 11.98
CA PHE A 238 -3.31 -0.66 10.98
C PHE A 238 -4.72 -1.16 11.35
N GLN A 239 -4.85 -2.39 11.83
CA GLN A 239 -6.13 -3.00 12.14
C GLN A 239 -6.91 -2.33 13.28
N ARG A 240 -6.24 -1.62 14.19
CA ARG A 240 -6.89 -0.97 15.35
C ARG A 240 -7.99 0.00 14.93
N ASN A 241 -7.86 0.62 13.75
CA ASN A 241 -8.80 1.62 13.23
C ASN A 241 -9.54 1.14 11.97
N PHE A 242 -9.44 -0.14 11.62
CA PHE A 242 -9.87 -0.68 10.33
C PHE A 242 -11.33 -0.39 9.97
N GLU A 243 -12.22 -0.41 10.96
CA GLU A 243 -13.67 -0.22 10.74
C GLU A 243 -14.10 1.25 10.73
N SER A 244 -13.23 2.18 11.16
CA SER A 244 -13.61 3.57 11.43
C SER A 244 -12.46 4.56 11.20
N PHE A 245 -11.81 4.49 10.04
CA PHE A 245 -10.79 5.47 9.68
C PHE A 245 -11.37 6.88 9.59
N VAL A 246 -10.87 7.77 10.45
CA VAL A 246 -11.16 9.20 10.38
C VAL A 246 -10.11 9.90 9.52
N PRO A 247 -10.41 11.09 8.98
CA PRO A 247 -9.44 11.84 8.17
C PRO A 247 -8.11 12.04 8.92
N GLY A 248 -7.00 11.79 8.23
CA GLY A 248 -5.65 11.91 8.76
C GLY A 248 -5.12 10.69 9.50
N ASP A 249 -5.93 9.63 9.70
CA ASP A 249 -5.46 8.38 10.29
C ASP A 249 -4.37 7.70 9.44
N GLU A 250 -4.40 7.88 8.11
CA GLU A 250 -3.38 7.40 7.20
C GLU A 250 -1.97 7.91 7.54
N TYR A 251 -1.85 9.17 7.98
CA TYR A 251 -0.58 9.75 8.41
C TYR A 251 -0.14 9.26 9.79
N LYS A 252 -1.10 8.97 10.68
CA LYS A 252 -0.80 8.35 11.99
C LYS A 252 -0.28 6.93 11.80
N ILE A 253 -0.89 6.15 10.91
CA ILE A 253 -0.44 4.80 10.56
C ILE A 253 0.96 4.86 9.98
N LEU A 254 1.21 5.79 9.04
CA LEU A 254 2.54 6.02 8.47
C LEU A 254 3.59 6.32 9.56
N LEU A 255 3.28 7.23 10.50
CA LEU A 255 4.17 7.54 11.62
C LEU A 255 4.47 6.33 12.50
N HIS A 256 3.47 5.50 12.77
CA HIS A 256 3.68 4.26 13.53
C HIS A 256 4.53 3.25 12.75
N PHE A 257 4.27 3.06 11.46
CA PHE A 257 5.06 2.16 10.62
C PHE A 257 6.52 2.59 10.55
N LEU A 258 6.77 3.90 10.45
CA LEU A 258 8.12 4.46 10.53
C LEU A 258 8.79 4.15 11.86
N ALA A 259 8.07 4.20 12.98
CA ALA A 259 8.62 3.83 14.28
C ALA A 259 8.98 2.35 14.35
N GLU A 260 8.11 1.46 13.88
CA GLU A 260 8.35 0.01 13.91
C GLU A 260 9.55 -0.42 13.04
N LEU A 261 9.77 0.24 11.90
CA LEU A 261 10.94 -0.01 11.07
C LEU A 261 12.21 0.73 11.54
N GLY A 262 12.12 1.52 12.62
CA GLY A 262 13.22 2.35 13.12
C GLY A 262 13.61 3.49 12.16
N LEU A 263 12.65 3.96 11.36
CA LEU A 263 12.78 4.98 10.32
C LEU A 263 12.19 6.34 10.70
N SER A 264 11.77 6.55 11.95
CA SER A 264 11.15 7.81 12.40
C SER A 264 11.97 9.07 12.12
N ASN A 265 13.31 8.97 12.08
CA ASN A 265 14.20 10.10 11.80
C ASN A 265 14.64 10.16 10.33
N CYS A 266 14.21 9.20 9.51
CA CYS A 266 14.46 9.12 8.07
C CYS A 266 13.35 9.81 7.26
N PHE A 267 12.29 10.28 7.91
CA PHE A 267 11.15 10.96 7.31
C PHE A 267 10.61 12.03 8.26
N THR A 268 10.06 13.10 7.71
CA THR A 268 9.28 14.05 8.50
C THR A 268 7.84 14.00 8.05
N VAL A 269 6.93 13.62 8.95
CA VAL A 269 5.48 13.73 8.77
C VAL A 269 5.00 14.75 9.79
N ARG A 270 4.50 15.91 9.35
CA ARG A 270 4.06 16.97 10.26
C ARG A 270 2.80 17.67 9.77
N PRO A 271 1.97 18.21 10.68
CA PRO A 271 0.82 19.00 10.28
C PRO A 271 1.25 20.18 9.40
N LYS A 272 0.51 20.42 8.32
CA LYS A 272 0.75 21.54 7.44
C LYS A 272 0.30 22.82 8.13
N VAL A 273 1.21 23.79 8.27
CA VAL A 273 0.89 25.06 8.92
C VAL A 273 0.15 25.96 7.93
N ALA A 274 -1.04 26.44 8.29
CA ALA A 274 -1.80 27.38 7.46
C ALA A 274 -0.96 28.64 7.18
N GLY A 275 -0.66 28.90 5.91
CA GLY A 275 0.10 30.08 5.46
C GLY A 275 1.59 29.88 5.24
N SER A 276 2.17 28.71 5.54
CA SER A 276 3.50 28.39 5.03
C SER A 276 3.37 28.09 3.52
N LYS A 277 3.76 29.06 2.68
CA LYS A 277 4.21 28.73 1.33
C LYS A 277 5.30 27.69 1.53
N SER A 278 5.05 26.45 1.10
CA SER A 278 6.07 25.42 1.02
C SER A 278 7.26 26.06 0.30
N ALA A 279 8.34 26.29 1.02
CA ALA A 279 9.56 26.78 0.42
C ALA A 279 9.92 25.79 -0.68
N GLU A 280 9.91 26.26 -1.92
CA GLU A 280 10.51 25.58 -3.06
C GLU A 280 12.02 25.46 -2.80
N GLN A 281 12.40 24.52 -1.93
CA GLN A 281 13.78 24.10 -1.73
C GLN A 281 13.75 22.59 -1.55
N GLY A 282 14.05 21.89 -2.66
CA GLY A 282 14.13 20.44 -2.72
C GLY A 282 12.98 19.77 -3.46
N ARG A 283 12.63 20.23 -4.68
CA ARG A 283 11.99 19.34 -5.66
C ARG A 283 13.02 18.28 -6.07
N GLY A 284 13.18 17.24 -5.24
CA GLY A 284 13.39 15.91 -5.78
C GLY A 284 12.02 15.46 -6.27
N GLU A 285 11.88 15.27 -7.58
CA GLU A 285 10.66 14.80 -8.22
C GLU A 285 10.12 13.57 -7.49
N VAL A 286 9.03 13.75 -6.74
CA VAL A 286 8.12 12.65 -6.43
C VAL A 286 7.28 12.50 -7.69
N VAL A 287 7.73 11.61 -8.56
CA VAL A 287 7.05 11.26 -9.81
C VAL A 287 5.73 10.57 -9.45
N ASN A 288 4.63 11.08 -10.01
CA ASN A 288 3.30 10.46 -10.00
C ASN A 288 3.29 9.10 -10.71
#